data_AF-A0A2V8TR78-F1
#
_entry.id   AF-A0A2V8TR78-F1
#
_cell.length_a   1.000
_cell.length_b   1.000
_cell.length_c   1.000
_cell.angle_alpha   90.00
_cell.angle_beta   90.00
_cell.angle_gamma   90.00
#
_symmetry.space_group_name_H-M   'P 1'
#
loop_
_entity.id
_entity.type
_entity.pdbx_description
1 polymer ?
#
loop_
_entity_poly.entity_id
_entity_poly.type
_entity_poly.pdbx_seq_one_letter_code
_entity_poly.pdbx_strand_id
1 'polypeptide(L)'
;MTVSVTAHFRIAWRAFKTHRRVFIVSMLVLFASWASLELCVGTLHRFGVTLNVLLHVAFLWLFSGLMVGVHGMALDAVDGRVPRLSRLTASLERGPAWLLAFCVYLLSVIGGLLLLVVPGVYVAARYALFGPVIATRPATGIEALRSAGALSHGRRWAMCRFVLAALALNVAGAALLGLGLVISFPVSLLAASSLFCTLQHAPVASSAARTDGASEPIRPGCP
;
A
#
# COMPACT_ATOMS: atom_id res chain seq x y z
N MET A 1 14.55 12.57 -15.67
CA MET A 1 14.20 11.13 -15.65
C MET A 1 12.69 10.96 -15.73
N THR A 2 12.15 10.48 -16.85
CA THR A 2 10.72 10.18 -16.99
C THR A 2 10.42 8.82 -16.32
N VAL A 3 9.78 8.85 -15.16
CA VAL A 3 9.25 7.62 -14.54
C VAL A 3 8.20 7.03 -15.48
N SER A 4 8.46 5.84 -16.02
CA SER A 4 7.56 5.15 -16.95
C SER A 4 6.57 4.29 -16.16
N VAL A 5 5.34 4.77 -16.06
CA VAL A 5 4.25 4.06 -15.34
C VAL A 5 4.06 2.65 -15.89
N THR A 6 4.04 2.50 -17.22
CA THR A 6 3.87 1.20 -17.89
C THR A 6 4.97 0.20 -17.54
N ALA A 7 6.20 0.66 -17.29
CA ALA A 7 7.29 -0.22 -16.89
C ALA A 7 7.03 -0.86 -15.51
N HIS A 8 6.56 -0.07 -14.53
CA HIS A 8 6.23 -0.57 -13.19
C HIS A 8 5.06 -1.55 -13.21
N PHE A 9 4.01 -1.30 -14.00
CA PHE A 9 2.91 -2.25 -14.17
C PHE A 9 3.36 -3.55 -14.87
N ARG A 10 4.31 -3.47 -15.81
CA ARG A 10 4.88 -4.66 -16.44
C ARG A 10 5.70 -5.50 -15.45
N ILE A 11 6.51 -4.85 -14.61
CA ILE A 11 7.26 -5.53 -13.52
C ILE A 11 6.26 -6.18 -12.56
N ALA A 12 5.24 -5.43 -12.13
CA ALA A 12 4.18 -5.92 -11.26
C ALA A 12 3.47 -7.15 -11.83
N TRP A 13 3.13 -7.13 -13.12
CA TRP A 13 2.50 -8.26 -13.80
C TRP A 13 3.42 -9.50 -13.83
N ARG A 14 4.72 -9.33 -14.04
CA ARG A 14 5.68 -10.44 -13.98
C ARG A 14 5.77 -11.02 -12.56
N ALA A 15 5.98 -10.16 -11.56
CA ALA A 15 6.07 -10.56 -10.16
C ALA A 15 4.79 -11.28 -9.69
N PHE A 16 3.62 -10.77 -10.07
CA PHE A 16 2.33 -11.41 -9.81
C PHE A 16 2.26 -12.80 -10.43
N LYS A 17 2.61 -12.96 -11.72
CA LYS A 17 2.57 -14.27 -12.37
C LYS A 17 3.53 -15.28 -11.74
N THR A 18 4.71 -14.85 -11.32
CA THR A 18 5.70 -15.69 -10.63
C THR A 18 5.18 -16.16 -9.28
N HIS A 19 4.55 -15.27 -8.50
CA HIS A 19 4.11 -15.55 -7.13
C HIS A 19 2.58 -15.62 -6.96
N ARG A 20 1.84 -15.96 -8.03
CA ARG A 20 0.37 -15.85 -8.10
C ARG A 20 -0.34 -16.54 -6.94
N ARG A 21 0.15 -17.71 -6.52
CA ARG A 21 -0.45 -18.51 -5.44
C ARG A 21 -0.46 -17.73 -4.13
N VAL A 22 0.65 -17.09 -3.76
CA VAL A 22 0.77 -16.36 -2.50
C VAL A 22 -0.17 -15.15 -2.49
N PHE A 23 -0.24 -14.38 -3.59
CA PHE A 23 -1.14 -13.23 -3.67
C PHE A 23 -2.61 -13.62 -3.72
N ILE A 24 -2.98 -14.68 -4.45
CA ILE A 24 -4.36 -15.19 -4.47
C ILE A 24 -4.76 -15.68 -3.08
N VAL A 25 -3.92 -16.48 -2.41
CA VAL A 25 -4.20 -16.94 -1.04
C VAL A 25 -4.30 -15.75 -0.07
N SER A 26 -3.45 -14.74 -0.21
CA SER A 26 -3.55 -13.51 0.61
C SER A 26 -4.87 -12.76 0.39
N MET A 27 -5.33 -12.66 -0.86
CA MET A 27 -6.64 -12.08 -1.17
C MET A 27 -7.78 -12.90 -0.58
N LEU A 28 -7.71 -14.24 -0.67
CA LEU A 28 -8.70 -15.12 -0.05
C LEU A 28 -8.72 -14.97 1.47
N VAL A 29 -7.55 -14.83 2.11
CA VAL A 29 -7.46 -14.59 3.57
C VAL A 29 -8.08 -13.24 3.94
N LEU A 30 -7.82 -12.18 3.18
CA LEU A 30 -8.43 -10.86 3.41
C LEU A 30 -9.93 -10.86 3.17
N PHE A 31 -10.41 -11.57 2.14
CA PHE A 31 -11.84 -11.71 1.89
C PHE A 31 -12.53 -12.55 2.97
N ALA A 32 -11.91 -13.68 3.35
CA ALA A 32 -12.41 -14.55 4.40
C ALA A 32 -12.46 -13.85 5.77
N SER A 33 -11.46 -13.02 6.09
CA SER A 33 -11.49 -12.27 7.34
C SER A 33 -12.65 -11.27 7.37
N TRP A 34 -12.92 -10.57 6.25
CA TRP A 34 -14.07 -9.69 6.13
C TRP A 34 -15.40 -10.45 6.21
N ALA A 35 -15.56 -11.52 5.44
CA ALA A 35 -16.76 -12.35 5.46
C ALA A 35 -17.02 -12.96 6.86
N SER A 36 -15.96 -13.32 7.58
CA SER A 36 -16.06 -13.83 8.95
C SER A 36 -16.56 -12.76 9.91
N LEU A 37 -16.10 -11.50 9.77
CA LEU A 37 -16.65 -10.38 10.54
C LEU A 37 -18.15 -10.24 10.28
N GLU A 38 -18.57 -10.16 9.01
CA GLU A 38 -19.98 -9.95 8.66
C GLU A 38 -20.88 -11.09 9.18
N LEU A 39 -20.39 -12.33 9.15
CA LEU A 39 -21.08 -13.47 9.74
C LEU A 39 -21.22 -13.34 11.26
N CYS A 40 -20.13 -12.96 11.95
CA CYS A 40 -20.16 -12.69 13.39
C CYS A 40 -21.11 -11.54 13.72
N VAL A 41 -21.07 -10.45 12.98
CA VAL A 41 -21.95 -9.29 13.18
C VAL A 41 -23.40 -9.69 12.95
N GLY A 42 -23.73 -10.38 11.86
CA GLY A 42 -25.09 -10.80 11.56
C GLY A 42 -25.68 -11.75 12.62
N THR A 43 -24.87 -12.65 13.17
CA THR A 43 -25.29 -13.62 14.20
C THR A 43 -25.33 -13.02 15.61
N LEU A 44 -24.42 -12.09 15.94
CA LEU A 44 -24.32 -11.46 17.25
C LEU A 44 -25.04 -10.10 17.34
N HIS A 45 -25.65 -9.59 16.25
CA HIS A 45 -26.35 -8.30 16.24
C HIS A 45 -27.41 -8.17 17.34
N ARG A 46 -28.06 -9.28 17.71
CA ARG A 46 -29.05 -9.35 18.79
C ARG A 46 -28.53 -8.96 20.18
N PHE A 47 -27.22 -9.01 20.40
CA PHE A 47 -26.58 -8.63 21.67
C PHE A 47 -26.32 -7.12 21.80
N GLY A 48 -26.75 -6.33 20.80
CA GLY A 48 -26.76 -4.87 20.86
C GLY A 48 -25.65 -4.20 20.05
N VAL A 49 -25.84 -2.90 19.82
CA VAL A 49 -24.96 -2.07 18.96
C VAL A 49 -23.53 -1.99 19.49
N THR A 50 -23.34 -1.98 20.82
CA THR A 50 -22.00 -1.89 21.42
C THR A 50 -21.09 -3.04 21.00
N LEU A 51 -21.60 -4.29 21.01
CA LEU A 51 -20.81 -5.44 20.60
C LEU A 51 -20.47 -5.40 19.11
N ASN A 52 -21.41 -4.96 18.28
CA ASN A 52 -21.20 -4.77 16.86
C ASN A 52 -20.06 -3.77 16.57
N VAL A 53 -20.08 -2.62 17.24
CA VAL A 53 -19.01 -1.61 17.14
C VAL A 53 -17.66 -2.19 17.56
N LEU A 54 -17.60 -2.92 18.68
CA LEU A 54 -16.37 -3.56 19.15
C LEU A 54 -15.80 -4.57 18.14
N LEU A 55 -16.66 -5.39 17.51
CA LEU A 55 -16.24 -6.34 16.47
C LEU A 55 -15.63 -5.62 15.26
N HIS A 56 -16.23 -4.52 14.81
CA HIS A 56 -15.70 -3.73 13.69
C HIS A 56 -14.37 -3.08 14.04
N VAL A 57 -14.23 -2.53 15.25
CA VAL A 57 -12.96 -1.93 15.71
C VAL A 57 -11.86 -2.98 15.79
N ALA A 58 -12.15 -4.17 16.32
CA ALA A 58 -11.21 -5.29 16.37
C ALA A 58 -10.81 -5.76 14.95
N PHE A 59 -11.77 -5.85 14.04
CA PHE A 59 -11.49 -6.19 12.64
C PHE A 59 -10.65 -5.13 11.94
N LEU A 60 -10.91 -3.84 12.16
CA LEU A 60 -10.10 -2.76 11.59
C LEU A 60 -8.62 -2.93 11.98
N TRP A 61 -8.33 -3.29 13.23
CA TRP A 61 -6.96 -3.55 13.67
C TRP A 61 -6.35 -4.76 12.97
N LEU A 62 -7.07 -5.88 12.95
CA LEU A 62 -6.63 -7.12 12.29
C LEU A 62 -6.35 -6.89 10.80
N PHE A 63 -7.33 -6.35 10.08
CA PHE A 63 -7.26 -6.09 8.65
C PHE A 63 -6.11 -5.14 8.32
N SER A 64 -5.90 -4.11 9.14
CA SER A 64 -4.80 -3.17 8.99
C SER A 64 -3.44 -3.82 9.07
N GLY A 65 -3.25 -4.72 10.04
CA GLY A 65 -2.02 -5.48 10.18
C GLY A 65 -1.76 -6.42 9.00
N LEU A 66 -2.80 -7.14 8.55
CA LEU A 66 -2.72 -8.00 7.37
C LEU A 66 -2.32 -7.19 6.14
N MET A 67 -2.89 -5.99 5.97
CA MET A 67 -2.57 -5.10 4.86
C MET A 67 -1.10 -4.68 4.84
N VAL A 68 -0.48 -4.39 6.00
CA VAL A 68 0.98 -4.16 6.06
C VAL A 68 1.76 -5.38 5.60
N GLY A 69 1.32 -6.58 6.00
CA GLY A 69 1.93 -7.84 5.57
C GLY A 69 1.88 -8.04 4.05
N VAL A 70 0.76 -7.72 3.39
CA VAL A 70 0.65 -7.80 1.91
C VAL A 70 1.59 -6.80 1.22
N HIS A 71 1.69 -5.56 1.73
CA HIS A 71 2.66 -4.58 1.21
C HIS A 71 4.10 -5.09 1.33
N GLY A 72 4.40 -5.74 2.45
CA GLY A 72 5.68 -6.42 2.65
C GLY A 72 5.94 -7.52 1.63
N MET A 73 4.99 -8.43 1.43
CA MET A 73 5.10 -9.49 0.42
C MET A 73 5.26 -8.92 -1.00
N ALA A 74 4.60 -7.80 -1.30
CA ALA A 74 4.76 -7.12 -2.57
C ALA A 74 6.19 -6.57 -2.76
N LEU A 75 6.82 -6.06 -1.71
CA LEU A 75 8.23 -5.65 -1.74
C LEU A 75 9.16 -6.85 -1.98
N ASP A 76 8.96 -7.95 -1.25
CA ASP A 76 9.75 -9.18 -1.48
C ASP A 76 9.65 -9.66 -2.93
N ALA A 77 8.44 -9.71 -3.47
CA ALA A 77 8.18 -10.18 -4.83
C ALA A 77 8.86 -9.28 -5.89
N VAL A 78 8.88 -7.97 -5.67
CA VAL A 78 9.54 -7.01 -6.56
C VAL A 78 11.06 -7.13 -6.46
N ASP A 79 11.59 -7.38 -5.27
CA ASP A 79 13.02 -7.60 -5.01
C ASP A 79 13.50 -9.00 -5.45
N GLY A 80 12.63 -9.80 -6.08
CA GLY A 80 12.95 -11.17 -6.51
C GLY A 80 13.05 -12.19 -5.38
N ARG A 81 12.65 -11.83 -4.15
CA ARG A 81 12.58 -12.72 -2.99
C ARG A 81 11.26 -13.49 -2.98
N VAL A 82 11.27 -14.68 -2.41
CA VAL A 82 10.04 -15.50 -2.28
C VAL A 82 9.16 -14.91 -1.17
N PRO A 83 7.96 -14.39 -1.50
CA PRO A 83 7.05 -13.83 -0.49
C PRO A 83 6.46 -14.94 0.37
N ARG A 84 6.44 -14.74 1.68
CA ARG A 84 5.97 -15.72 2.66
C ARG A 84 4.68 -15.26 3.32
N LEU A 85 3.70 -16.15 3.43
CA LEU A 85 2.43 -15.89 4.11
C LEU A 85 2.60 -15.55 5.60
N SER A 86 3.68 -16.02 6.24
CA SER A 86 4.00 -15.66 7.63
C SER A 86 4.21 -14.16 7.82
N ARG A 87 4.49 -13.41 6.75
CA ARG A 87 4.61 -11.95 6.81
C ARG A 87 3.27 -11.25 7.08
N LEU A 88 2.15 -11.89 6.76
CA LEU A 88 0.80 -11.40 7.09
C LEU A 88 0.61 -11.25 8.60
N THR A 89 0.97 -12.29 9.36
CA THR A 89 0.79 -12.31 10.82
C THR A 89 1.93 -11.60 11.54
N ALA A 90 3.16 -11.66 11.01
CA ALA A 90 4.31 -10.96 11.59
C ALA A 90 4.19 -9.42 11.53
N SER A 91 3.32 -8.89 10.69
CA SER A 91 3.13 -7.44 10.53
C SER A 91 1.92 -6.89 11.31
N LEU A 92 1.22 -7.73 12.10
CA LEU A 92 0.01 -7.34 12.81
C LEU A 92 0.23 -6.18 13.79
N GLU A 93 1.38 -6.16 14.45
CA GLU A 93 1.80 -5.09 15.37
C GLU A 93 1.86 -3.70 14.70
N ARG A 94 2.05 -3.66 13.37
CA ARG A 94 2.12 -2.40 12.59
C ARG A 94 0.75 -1.94 12.09
N GLY A 95 -0.31 -2.70 12.38
CA GLY A 95 -1.69 -2.39 12.02
C GLY A 95 -2.14 -1.00 12.47
N PRO A 96 -1.90 -0.57 13.74
CA PRO A 96 -2.31 0.74 14.20
C PRO A 96 -1.65 1.90 13.42
N ALA A 97 -0.38 1.76 13.05
CA ALA A 97 0.32 2.76 12.25
C ALA A 97 -0.29 2.87 10.83
N TRP A 98 -0.62 1.72 10.23
CA TRP A 98 -1.29 1.70 8.92
C TRP A 98 -2.70 2.27 8.99
N LEU A 99 -3.47 1.92 10.01
CA LEU A 99 -4.82 2.44 10.20
C LEU A 99 -4.81 3.96 10.35
N LEU A 100 -3.92 4.50 11.18
CA LEU A 100 -3.78 5.95 11.34
C LEU A 100 -3.37 6.63 10.03
N ALA A 101 -2.37 6.08 9.33
CA ALA A 101 -1.95 6.61 8.03
C ALA A 101 -3.08 6.57 6.99
N PHE A 102 -3.81 5.46 6.93
CA PHE A 102 -4.93 5.28 6.01
C PHE A 102 -6.08 6.24 6.30
N CYS A 103 -6.46 6.44 7.57
CA CYS A 103 -7.49 7.40 7.97
C CYS A 103 -7.13 8.83 7.59
N VAL A 104 -5.90 9.27 7.89
CA VAL A 104 -5.41 10.61 7.55
C VAL A 104 -5.31 10.78 6.03
N TYR A 105 -4.81 9.77 5.32
CA TYR A 105 -4.76 9.75 3.86
C TYR A 105 -6.15 9.90 3.26
N LEU A 106 -7.10 9.07 3.68
CA LEU A 106 -8.46 9.05 3.15
C LEU A 106 -9.17 10.38 3.41
N LEU A 107 -9.08 10.92 4.64
CA LEU A 107 -9.66 12.20 4.98
C LEU A 107 -9.05 13.34 4.14
N SER A 108 -7.74 13.30 3.92
CA SER A 108 -7.04 14.30 3.09
C SER A 108 -7.45 14.22 1.62
N VAL A 109 -7.63 13.00 1.09
CA VAL A 109 -8.08 12.78 -0.31
C VAL A 109 -9.52 13.22 -0.49
N ILE A 110 -10.41 12.83 0.44
CA ILE A 110 -11.83 13.24 0.40
C ILE A 110 -11.94 14.75 0.54
N GLY A 111 -11.28 15.36 1.53
CA GLY A 111 -11.27 16.81 1.70
C GLY A 111 -10.72 17.54 0.48
N GLY A 112 -9.65 17.01 -0.13
CA GLY A 112 -9.12 17.52 -1.38
C GLY A 112 -10.13 17.44 -2.52
N LEU A 113 -10.77 16.28 -2.71
CA LEU A 113 -11.73 16.03 -3.79
C LEU A 113 -13.01 16.86 -3.62
N LEU A 114 -13.48 17.06 -2.39
CA LEU A 114 -14.62 17.92 -2.06
C LEU A 114 -14.34 19.40 -2.35
N LEU A 115 -13.10 19.85 -2.12
CA LEU A 115 -12.71 21.21 -2.45
C LEU A 115 -12.63 21.39 -3.96
N LEU A 116 -11.81 20.59 -4.64
CA LEU A 116 -11.70 20.50 -6.10
C LEU A 116 -11.10 19.14 -6.53
N VAL A 117 -11.45 18.64 -7.72
CA VAL A 117 -10.92 17.36 -8.22
C VAL A 117 -9.38 17.34 -8.30
N VAL A 118 -8.77 18.44 -8.75
CA VAL A 118 -7.31 18.55 -8.92
C VAL A 118 -6.54 18.40 -7.59
N PRO A 119 -6.84 19.16 -6.51
CA PRO A 119 -6.17 18.97 -5.22
C PRO A 119 -6.43 17.60 -4.60
N GLY A 120 -7.62 17.00 -4.77
CA GLY A 120 -7.88 15.61 -4.33
C GLY A 120 -6.92 14.61 -4.97
N VAL A 121 -6.78 14.66 -6.30
CA VAL A 121 -5.85 13.78 -7.05
C VAL A 121 -4.39 14.06 -6.67
N TYR A 122 -4.04 15.33 -6.46
CA TYR A 122 -2.69 15.70 -6.02
C TYR A 122 -2.34 15.10 -4.65
N VAL A 123 -3.26 15.18 -3.67
CA VAL A 123 -3.07 14.60 -2.34
C VAL A 123 -2.97 13.07 -2.43
N ALA A 124 -3.83 12.44 -3.22
CA ALA A 124 -3.78 11.00 -3.46
C ALA A 124 -2.41 10.57 -4.01
N ALA A 125 -1.95 11.26 -5.05
CA ALA A 125 -0.65 11.03 -5.68
C ALA A 125 0.52 11.25 -4.71
N ARG A 126 0.46 12.28 -3.86
CA ARG A 126 1.54 12.63 -2.93
C ARG A 126 1.76 11.56 -1.87
N TYR A 127 0.69 10.97 -1.36
CA TYR A 127 0.75 10.08 -0.21
C TYR A 127 0.54 8.60 -0.54
N ALA A 128 0.27 8.23 -1.80
CA ALA A 128 -0.02 6.86 -2.25
C ALA A 128 1.00 5.78 -1.81
N LEU A 129 2.25 6.14 -1.51
CA LEU A 129 3.33 5.21 -1.15
C LEU A 129 3.49 4.99 0.36
N PHE A 130 2.52 5.39 1.20
CA PHE A 130 2.62 5.20 2.65
C PHE A 130 2.63 3.71 3.05
N GLY A 131 1.91 2.85 2.33
CA GLY A 131 1.85 1.42 2.61
C GLY A 131 3.21 0.70 2.53
N PRO A 132 3.95 0.83 1.41
CA PRO A 132 5.32 0.31 1.30
C PRO A 132 6.28 0.87 2.37
N VAL A 133 6.12 2.15 2.78
CA VAL A 133 6.94 2.75 3.85
C VAL A 133 6.75 2.05 5.19
N ILE A 134 5.51 1.76 5.59
CA ILE A 134 5.20 1.07 6.85
C ILE A 134 5.69 -0.40 6.80
N ALA A 135 5.68 -0.99 5.61
CA ALA A 135 6.13 -2.36 5.41
C ALA A 135 7.65 -2.53 5.48
N THR A 136 8.44 -1.51 5.09
CA THR A 136 9.90 -1.56 5.15
C THR A 136 10.47 -1.24 6.52
N ARG A 137 9.91 -0.26 7.23
CA ARG A 137 10.44 0.18 8.52
C ARG A 137 9.34 0.45 9.54
N PRO A 138 9.61 0.26 10.85
CA PRO A 138 8.74 0.77 11.89
C PRO A 138 8.68 2.30 11.76
N ALA A 139 7.46 2.84 11.66
CA ALA A 139 7.20 4.26 11.58
C ALA A 139 5.81 4.53 12.15
N THR A 140 5.60 5.71 12.73
CA THR A 140 4.25 6.15 13.07
C THR A 140 3.45 6.43 11.80
N GLY A 141 2.12 6.37 11.86
CA GLY A 141 1.28 6.58 10.67
C GLY A 141 1.52 7.94 10.00
N ILE A 142 1.78 8.99 10.79
CA ILE A 142 2.09 10.33 10.30
C ILE A 142 3.50 10.39 9.67
N GLU A 143 4.49 9.77 10.29
CA GLU A 143 5.85 9.68 9.72
C GLU A 143 5.83 8.96 8.38
N ALA A 144 5.06 7.88 8.26
CA ALA A 144 4.93 7.13 7.02
C ALA A 144 4.36 8.00 5.89
N LEU A 145 3.31 8.79 6.17
CA LEU A 145 2.76 9.75 5.21
C LEU A 145 3.77 10.84 4.85
N ARG A 146 4.51 11.38 5.83
CA ARG A 146 5.56 12.38 5.56
C ARG A 146 6.65 11.82 4.65
N SER A 147 7.12 10.59 4.92
CA SER A 147 8.10 9.90 4.06
C SER A 147 7.55 9.64 2.66
N ALA A 148 6.30 9.18 2.52
CA ALA A 148 5.67 8.98 1.23
C ALA A 148 5.56 10.31 0.44
N GLY A 149 5.20 11.39 1.13
CA GLY A 149 5.15 12.73 0.56
C GLY A 149 6.50 13.26 0.09
N ALA A 150 7.57 12.97 0.84
CA ALA A 150 8.94 13.33 0.47
C ALA A 150 9.42 12.55 -0.76
N LEU A 151 9.14 11.24 -0.83
CA LEU A 151 9.49 10.40 -1.99
C LEU A 151 8.78 10.86 -3.28
N SER A 152 7.54 11.31 -3.15
CA SER A 152 6.72 11.81 -4.25
C SER A 152 7.06 13.26 -4.67
N HIS A 153 7.88 13.96 -3.87
CA HIS A 153 8.25 15.36 -4.14
C HIS A 153 9.04 15.47 -5.46
N GLY A 154 8.78 16.54 -6.23
CA GLY A 154 9.41 16.76 -7.54
C GLY A 154 8.90 15.87 -8.70
N ARG A 155 8.04 14.86 -8.44
CA ARG A 155 7.54 13.92 -9.47
C ARG A 155 6.00 13.90 -9.58
N ARG A 156 5.35 15.04 -9.34
CA ARG A 156 3.89 15.17 -9.23
C ARG A 156 3.14 14.52 -10.41
N TRP A 157 3.52 14.82 -11.64
CA TRP A 157 2.89 14.26 -12.84
C TRP A 157 3.10 12.75 -13.02
N ALA A 158 4.24 12.21 -12.57
CA ALA A 158 4.46 10.78 -12.60
C ALA A 158 3.57 10.06 -11.57
N MET A 159 3.47 10.62 -10.36
CA MET A 159 2.61 10.08 -9.31
C MET A 159 1.12 10.17 -9.68
N CYS A 160 0.68 11.29 -10.26
CA CYS A 160 -0.70 11.44 -10.73
C CYS A 160 -1.04 10.40 -11.80
N ARG A 161 -0.18 10.21 -12.81
CA ARG A 161 -0.38 9.18 -13.84
C ARG A 161 -0.37 7.77 -13.25
N PHE A 162 0.49 7.51 -12.27
CA PHE A 162 0.53 6.23 -11.57
C PHE A 162 -0.79 5.94 -10.84
N VAL A 163 -1.27 6.89 -10.02
CA VAL A 163 -2.53 6.73 -9.26
C VAL A 163 -3.71 6.59 -10.20
N LEU A 164 -3.78 7.38 -11.28
CA LEU A 164 -4.85 7.25 -12.28
C LEU A 164 -4.81 5.90 -13.00
N ALA A 165 -3.63 5.40 -13.37
CA ALA A 165 -3.49 4.08 -13.98
C ALA A 165 -3.89 2.95 -13.01
N ALA A 166 -3.47 3.04 -11.74
CA ALA A 166 -3.86 2.09 -10.71
C ALA A 166 -5.38 2.14 -10.46
N LEU A 167 -5.96 3.33 -10.39
CA LEU A 167 -7.40 3.51 -10.23
C LEU A 167 -8.16 2.91 -11.42
N ALA A 168 -7.76 3.22 -12.65
CA ALA A 168 -8.37 2.67 -13.86
C ALA A 168 -8.29 1.14 -13.89
N LEU A 169 -7.15 0.55 -13.52
CA LEU A 169 -6.98 -0.90 -13.44
C LEU A 169 -7.93 -1.53 -12.41
N ASN A 170 -8.08 -0.93 -11.23
CA ASN A 170 -8.98 -1.44 -10.19
C ASN A 170 -10.45 -1.23 -10.53
N VAL A 171 -10.82 -0.12 -11.18
CA VAL A 171 -12.19 0.10 -11.68
C VAL A 171 -12.53 -0.91 -12.77
N ALA A 172 -11.62 -1.16 -13.72
CA ALA A 172 -11.80 -2.20 -14.73
C ALA A 172 -11.90 -3.60 -14.10
N GLY A 173 -11.11 -3.89 -13.06
CA GLY A 173 -11.22 -5.11 -12.27
C GLY A 173 -12.58 -5.23 -11.54
N ALA A 174 -13.09 -4.12 -11.00
CA ALA A 174 -14.37 -4.07 -10.30
C ALA A 174 -15.55 -4.31 -11.24
N ALA A 175 -15.48 -3.78 -12.46
CA ALA A 175 -16.50 -3.96 -13.48
C ALA A 175 -16.74 -5.44 -13.84
N LEU A 176 -15.75 -6.32 -13.61
CA LEU A 176 -15.87 -7.77 -13.75
C LEU A 176 -16.47 -8.42 -12.49
N LEU A 177 -17.61 -7.89 -12.01
CA LEU A 177 -18.34 -8.35 -10.81
C LEU A 177 -17.46 -8.43 -9.54
N GLY A 178 -16.45 -7.57 -9.44
CA GLY A 178 -15.48 -7.60 -8.35
C GLY A 178 -14.47 -8.75 -8.38
N LEU A 179 -14.66 -9.80 -9.20
CA LEU A 179 -13.68 -10.89 -9.31
C LEU A 179 -12.34 -10.40 -9.88
N GLY A 180 -12.38 -9.37 -10.74
CA GLY A 180 -11.17 -8.75 -11.26
C GLY A 180 -10.31 -8.09 -10.17
N LEU A 181 -10.87 -7.73 -9.00
CA LEU A 181 -10.10 -7.15 -7.89
C LEU A 181 -9.07 -8.11 -7.31
N VAL A 182 -9.36 -9.41 -7.35
CA VAL A 182 -8.43 -10.45 -6.88
C VAL A 182 -7.08 -10.38 -7.62
N ILE A 183 -7.07 -9.82 -8.83
CA ILE A 183 -5.87 -9.64 -9.66
C ILE A 183 -5.46 -8.16 -9.73
N SER A 184 -6.39 -7.24 -9.96
CA SER A 184 -6.06 -5.82 -10.16
C SER A 184 -5.44 -5.19 -8.91
N PHE A 185 -5.91 -5.58 -7.72
CA PHE A 185 -5.44 -5.06 -6.46
C PHE A 185 -3.98 -5.46 -6.17
N PRO A 186 -3.60 -6.75 -6.15
CA PRO A 186 -2.20 -7.12 -5.92
C PRO A 186 -1.27 -6.62 -7.03
N VAL A 187 -1.73 -6.51 -8.28
CA VAL A 187 -0.93 -5.92 -9.36
C VAL A 187 -0.68 -4.43 -9.10
N SER A 188 -1.70 -3.68 -8.67
CA SER A 188 -1.54 -2.26 -8.32
C SER A 188 -0.57 -2.08 -7.15
N LEU A 189 -0.67 -2.96 -6.16
CA LEU A 189 0.22 -3.00 -5.00
C LEU A 189 1.67 -3.29 -5.39
N LEU A 190 1.91 -4.30 -6.22
CA LEU A 190 3.23 -4.64 -6.74
C LEU A 190 3.81 -3.50 -7.58
N ALA A 191 2.98 -2.81 -8.37
CA ALA A 191 3.40 -1.65 -9.14
C ALA A 191 3.81 -0.48 -8.22
N ALA A 192 3.08 -0.27 -7.12
CA ALA A 192 3.42 0.72 -6.10
C ALA A 192 4.73 0.37 -5.38
N SER A 193 4.95 -0.91 -5.03
CA SER A 193 6.21 -1.38 -4.44
C SER A 193 7.39 -1.22 -5.40
N SER A 194 7.22 -1.54 -6.69
CA SER A 194 8.24 -1.30 -7.72
C SER A 194 8.59 0.18 -7.86
N LEU A 195 7.57 1.03 -7.94
CA LEU A 195 7.77 2.48 -7.99
C LEU A 195 8.51 2.96 -6.73
N PHE A 196 8.06 2.54 -5.56
CA PHE A 196 8.67 2.87 -4.28
C PHE A 196 10.15 2.46 -4.19
N CYS A 197 10.51 1.24 -4.62
CA CYS A 197 11.91 0.81 -4.71
C CYS A 197 12.71 1.73 -5.63
N THR A 198 12.21 2.06 -6.82
CA THR A 198 12.91 2.98 -7.73
C THR A 198 13.07 4.38 -7.15
N LEU A 199 12.07 4.92 -6.46
CA LEU A 199 12.16 6.27 -5.88
C LEU A 199 13.10 6.35 -4.69
N GLN A 200 13.24 5.28 -3.91
CA GLN A 200 14.18 5.20 -2.80
C GLN A 200 15.64 5.08 -3.28
N HIS A 201 15.88 4.32 -4.34
CA HIS A 201 17.23 4.15 -4.90
C HIS A 201 17.67 5.30 -5.80
N ALA A 202 16.75 6.11 -6.32
CA ALA A 202 17.08 7.37 -6.98
C ALA A 202 17.48 8.37 -5.90
N PRO A 203 18.78 8.54 -5.60
CA PRO A 203 19.22 9.42 -4.53
C PRO A 203 18.77 10.83 -4.90
N VAL A 204 18.50 11.64 -3.89
CA VAL A 204 18.26 13.08 -4.04
C VAL A 204 19.53 13.69 -4.67
N ALA A 205 19.56 13.72 -6.01
CA ALA A 205 20.52 14.49 -6.78
C ALA A 205 20.12 15.98 -6.69
N SER A 206 20.15 16.55 -5.48
CA SER A 206 20.22 17.99 -5.18
C SER A 206 19.97 18.23 -3.68
N SER A 207 20.86 17.73 -2.81
CA SER A 207 21.03 18.32 -1.48
C SER A 207 22.46 18.06 -1.00
N ALA A 208 23.36 18.99 -1.37
CA ALA A 208 24.66 19.27 -0.75
C ALA A 208 25.73 18.15 -0.89
N ALA A 209 26.94 18.32 -1.44
CA ALA A 209 27.83 19.47 -1.40
C ALA A 209 27.78 20.17 -0.02
N ARG A 210 28.46 19.56 0.97
CA ARG A 210 28.61 19.92 2.42
C ARG A 210 27.72 19.05 3.33
N THR A 211 28.21 18.30 4.31
CA THR A 211 29.52 18.25 4.98
C THR A 211 29.56 16.97 5.82
N ASP A 212 30.71 16.30 5.79
CA ASP A 212 31.35 15.50 6.85
C ASP A 212 30.62 14.35 7.57
N GLY A 213 31.28 13.18 7.55
CA GLY A 213 31.38 12.33 8.72
C GLY A 213 30.49 11.08 8.76
N ALA A 214 31.06 9.96 8.30
CA ALA A 214 30.90 8.59 8.79
C ALA A 214 29.50 8.10 9.26
N SER A 215 28.90 7.18 8.50
CA SER A 215 28.50 5.85 8.99
C SER A 215 27.88 4.97 7.88
N GLU A 216 28.51 3.82 7.69
CA GLU A 216 28.09 2.53 7.11
C GLU A 216 27.03 2.44 5.99
N PRO A 217 27.33 1.78 4.85
CA PRO A 217 26.35 1.58 3.79
C PRO A 217 25.30 0.55 4.20
N ILE A 218 24.03 0.98 4.27
CA ILE A 218 22.88 0.09 4.43
C ILE A 218 22.71 -0.72 3.14
N ARG A 219 23.15 -1.99 3.24
CA ARG A 219 22.87 -3.23 2.48
C ARG A 219 22.64 -3.15 0.95
N PRO A 220 23.34 -4.02 0.17
CA PRO A 220 23.11 -4.15 -1.25
C PRO A 220 21.80 -4.90 -1.50
N GLY A 221 20.99 -4.43 -2.45
CA GLY A 221 19.72 -5.07 -2.74
C GLY A 221 18.94 -4.46 -3.89
N CYS A 222 19.57 -4.23 -5.04
CA CYS A 222 18.90 -4.32 -6.34
C CYS A 222 19.94 -4.31 -7.48
N PRO A 223 19.77 -5.11 -8.55
CA PRO A 223 20.54 -4.96 -9.79
C PRO A 223 20.29 -3.63 -10.51
#